data_AF-A0A945FBT1-F1
#
_entry.id   AF-A0A945FBT1-F1
#
_cell.length_a   1.000
_cell.length_b   1.000
_cell.length_c   1.000
_cell.angle_alpha   90.00
_cell.angle_beta   90.00
_cell.angle_gamma   90.00
#
_symmetry.space_group_name_H-M   'P 1'
#
loop_
_entity.id
_entity.type
_entity.pdbx_description
1 polymer ?
#
loop_
_entity_poly.entity_id
_entity_poly.type
_entity_poly.pdbx_seq_one_letter_code
_entity_poly.pdbx_strand_id
1 'polypeptide(L)'
;MKSVLLLIGLGLIGQTYAADVTVPDFSGRPYDEHPILAPCTRFDDRYQNLLFRDTYIEEWPEIYHDQVDRVVQEYLQPRELKCDAEDYETFLPPGGELLSLAAGLPTWNDPDVPLSEYDISRVLLEYLRVYECALMEFDEYLVYDTAVEQFSKPGITKMFFSGLMEQFLDRSAIINEERVVARVTLHRVLTLIGNFGRLRPLEAELECTQRLSLDIRNISALTAETSSCLPRIWNAKDVLRDYKEE
;
A
#
# COMPACT_ATOMS: atom_id res chain seq x y z
N MET A 1 60.45 3.75 53.96
CA MET A 1 60.24 3.09 52.66
C MET A 1 59.17 2.02 52.83
N LYS A 2 57.92 2.31 52.44
CA LYS A 2 56.86 1.32 52.23
C LYS A 2 55.99 1.85 51.09
N SER A 3 56.01 1.11 49.98
CA SER A 3 55.29 1.42 48.74
C SER A 3 53.77 1.40 48.95
N VAL A 4 53.11 2.45 48.47
CA VAL A 4 51.67 2.50 48.28
C VAL A 4 51.37 1.83 46.94
N LEU A 5 50.70 0.68 46.97
CA LEU A 5 50.19 0.00 45.79
C LEU A 5 48.87 0.68 45.39
N LEU A 6 48.87 1.29 44.21
CA LEU A 6 47.74 2.00 43.62
C LEU A 6 46.94 0.99 42.79
N LEU A 7 45.78 0.54 43.32
CA LEU A 7 44.83 -0.30 42.60
C LEU A 7 44.03 0.59 41.63
N ILE A 8 44.39 0.52 40.36
CA ILE A 8 43.63 1.08 39.24
C ILE A 8 42.39 0.21 39.08
N GLY A 9 41.22 0.78 39.39
CA GLY A 9 39.94 0.20 39.07
C GLY A 9 39.74 0.19 37.56
N LEU A 10 39.84 -1.01 36.95
CA LEU A 10 39.33 -1.26 35.61
C LEU A 10 37.81 -1.11 35.65
N GLY A 11 37.34 0.03 35.14
CA GLY A 11 35.94 0.22 34.77
C GLY A 11 35.59 -0.79 33.68
N LEU A 12 34.78 -1.78 34.05
CA LEU A 12 34.00 -2.58 33.13
C LEU A 12 33.15 -1.63 32.29
N ILE A 13 33.57 -1.42 31.05
CA ILE A 13 32.73 -0.86 29.99
C ILE A 13 31.57 -1.84 29.85
N GLY A 14 30.42 -1.45 30.41
CA GLY A 14 29.17 -2.15 30.21
C GLY A 14 28.85 -2.16 28.72
N GLN A 15 29.08 -3.30 28.08
CA GLN A 15 28.38 -3.66 26.85
C GLN A 15 26.90 -3.68 27.21
N THR A 16 26.21 -2.59 26.90
CA THR A 16 24.75 -2.60 26.80
C THR A 16 24.45 -3.37 25.52
N TYR A 17 24.31 -4.69 25.65
CA TYR A 17 23.61 -5.48 24.66
C TYR A 17 22.25 -4.80 24.46
N ALA A 18 21.96 -4.42 23.21
CA ALA A 18 20.63 -3.97 22.84
C ALA A 18 19.65 -5.00 23.41
N ALA A 19 18.82 -4.57 24.36
CA ALA A 19 17.78 -5.43 24.87
C ALA A 19 17.01 -5.93 23.67
N ASP A 20 16.90 -7.25 23.56
CA ASP A 20 16.09 -7.93 22.56
C ASP A 20 14.71 -7.27 22.59
N VAL A 21 14.43 -6.42 21.60
CA VAL A 21 13.17 -5.72 21.50
C VAL A 21 12.19 -6.82 21.16
N THR A 22 11.45 -7.29 22.16
CA THR A 22 10.39 -8.25 21.96
C THR A 22 9.31 -7.56 21.15
N VAL A 23 9.44 -7.64 19.83
CA VAL A 23 8.45 -7.20 18.87
C VAL A 23 7.20 -8.03 19.18
N PRO A 24 6.10 -7.41 19.62
CA PRO A 24 4.88 -8.15 19.88
C PRO A 24 4.45 -8.89 18.61
N ASP A 25 4.05 -10.15 18.80
CA ASP A 25 3.69 -11.13 17.77
C ASP A 25 2.35 -10.73 17.11
N PHE A 26 2.36 -9.63 16.35
CA PHE A 26 1.16 -8.98 15.84
C PHE A 26 0.72 -9.51 14.46
N SER A 27 1.52 -10.33 13.78
CA SER A 27 1.17 -10.90 12.47
C SER A 27 0.86 -12.40 12.52
N GLY A 28 1.20 -13.10 13.61
CA GLY A 28 1.14 -14.57 13.65
C GLY A 28 2.07 -15.25 12.63
N ARG A 29 3.08 -14.53 12.13
CA ARG A 29 4.05 -15.02 11.14
C ARG A 29 5.49 -14.75 11.61
N PRO A 30 6.48 -15.51 11.14
CA PRO A 30 7.88 -15.30 11.50
C PRO A 30 8.32 -13.87 11.17
N TYR A 31 8.87 -13.16 12.16
CA TYR A 31 9.37 -11.79 12.01
C TYR A 31 10.43 -11.67 10.91
N ASP A 32 11.25 -12.69 10.73
CA ASP A 32 12.32 -12.70 9.72
C ASP A 32 11.75 -12.69 8.28
N GLU A 33 10.56 -13.25 8.09
CA GLU A 33 9.86 -13.34 6.81
C GLU A 33 8.96 -12.12 6.57
N HIS A 34 8.28 -11.63 7.61
CA HIS A 34 7.36 -10.48 7.50
C HIS A 34 7.58 -9.43 8.61
N PRO A 35 8.72 -8.72 8.62
CA PRO A 35 8.98 -7.71 9.63
C PRO A 35 8.12 -6.47 9.38
N ILE A 36 7.23 -6.18 10.32
CA ILE A 36 6.49 -4.92 10.36
C ILE A 36 7.50 -3.80 10.64
N LEU A 37 7.59 -2.81 9.75
CA LEU A 37 8.56 -1.70 9.85
C LEU A 37 10.03 -2.15 9.86
N ALA A 38 10.38 -3.14 9.04
CA ALA A 38 11.75 -3.63 8.89
C ALA A 38 12.74 -2.47 8.60
N PRO A 39 13.99 -2.54 9.10
CA PRO A 39 15.02 -1.57 8.70
C PRO A 39 15.12 -1.53 7.18
N CYS A 40 15.01 -0.32 6.66
CA CYS A 40 14.97 -0.02 5.24
C CYS A 40 16.39 0.30 4.81
N THR A 41 16.95 -0.51 3.92
CA THR A 41 18.23 -0.24 3.27
C THR A 41 18.10 -0.61 1.80
N ARG A 42 18.72 0.13 0.89
CA ARG A 42 18.76 -0.17 -0.54
C ARG A 42 19.54 -1.44 -0.86
N PHE A 43 20.35 -1.91 0.09
CA PHE A 43 21.12 -3.16 0.00
C PHE A 43 20.32 -4.39 0.43
N ASP A 44 19.14 -4.20 1.02
CA ASP A 44 18.25 -5.29 1.37
C ASP A 44 17.48 -5.72 0.12
N ASP A 45 17.60 -7.01 -0.21
CA ASP A 45 17.00 -7.63 -1.39
C ASP A 45 15.49 -7.37 -1.50
N ARG A 46 14.81 -7.18 -0.36
CA ARG A 46 13.36 -6.96 -0.30
C ARG A 46 12.90 -5.62 -0.86
N TYR A 47 13.79 -4.62 -0.91
CA TYR A 47 13.46 -3.29 -1.42
C TYR A 47 14.03 -3.05 -2.83
N GLN A 48 14.66 -4.05 -3.45
CA GLN A 48 15.29 -3.93 -4.77
C GLN A 48 14.30 -3.76 -5.92
N ASN A 49 13.04 -4.16 -5.74
CA ASN A 49 12.00 -4.01 -6.75
C ASN A 49 11.50 -2.55 -6.89
N LEU A 50 11.95 -1.65 -6.00
CA LEU A 50 11.62 -0.24 -6.08
C LEU A 50 12.64 0.45 -7.00
N LEU A 51 12.12 1.27 -7.92
CA LEU A 51 12.88 1.91 -9.01
C LEU A 51 14.06 2.79 -8.54
N PHE A 52 14.14 3.13 -7.25
CA PHE A 52 15.17 3.98 -6.67
C PHE A 52 16.59 3.39 -6.75
N ARG A 53 16.75 2.07 -6.89
CA ARG A 53 18.09 1.48 -7.06
C ARG A 53 18.70 1.73 -8.45
N ASP A 54 17.85 1.68 -9.48
CA ASP A 54 18.29 1.63 -10.88
C ASP A 54 18.19 3.00 -11.58
N THR A 55 17.61 3.99 -10.90
CA THR A 55 17.39 5.35 -11.42
C THR A 55 18.26 6.36 -10.67
N TYR A 56 18.53 7.49 -11.32
CA TYR A 56 19.32 8.56 -10.73
C TYR A 56 18.51 9.34 -9.69
N ILE A 57 19.17 9.84 -8.64
CA ILE A 57 18.54 10.67 -7.60
C ILE A 57 17.74 11.86 -8.15
N GLU A 58 18.10 12.38 -9.33
CA GLU A 58 17.39 13.47 -10.00
C GLU A 58 15.98 13.06 -10.48
N GLU A 59 15.75 11.78 -10.75
CA GLU A 59 14.48 11.22 -11.24
C GLU A 59 13.59 10.73 -10.09
N TRP A 60 14.18 10.47 -8.91
CA TRP A 60 13.46 9.93 -7.76
C TRP A 60 12.23 10.75 -7.32
N PRO A 61 12.28 12.11 -7.27
CA PRO A 61 11.11 12.91 -6.92
C PRO A 61 9.95 12.66 -7.88
N GLU A 62 10.20 12.73 -9.18
CA GLU A 62 9.19 12.54 -10.21
C GLU A 62 8.58 11.13 -10.11
N ILE A 63 9.42 10.09 -10.01
CA ILE A 63 8.97 8.70 -9.86
C ILE A 63 8.06 8.54 -8.63
N TYR A 64 8.48 9.09 -7.48
CA TYR A 64 7.72 8.98 -6.24
C TYR A 64 6.36 9.69 -6.34
N HIS A 65 6.36 10.97 -6.73
CA HIS A 65 5.13 11.77 -6.78
C HIS A 65 4.18 11.28 -7.87
N ASP A 66 4.69 10.81 -9.01
CA ASP A 66 3.88 10.21 -10.09
C ASP A 66 3.24 8.90 -9.65
N GLN A 67 3.97 8.03 -8.94
CA GLN A 67 3.41 6.77 -8.45
C GLN A 67 2.31 7.02 -7.41
N VAL A 68 2.52 7.99 -6.52
CA VAL A 68 1.48 8.42 -5.57
C VAL A 68 0.28 9.00 -6.31
N ASP A 69 0.48 9.89 -7.29
CA ASP A 69 -0.63 10.46 -8.06
C ASP A 69 -1.41 9.38 -8.81
N ARG A 70 -0.75 8.44 -9.49
CA ARG A 70 -1.42 7.31 -10.18
C ARG A 70 -2.36 6.54 -9.26
N VAL A 71 -1.89 6.16 -8.07
CA VAL A 71 -2.69 5.44 -7.07
C VAL A 71 -3.86 6.29 -6.56
N VAL A 72 -3.65 7.59 -6.37
CA VAL A 72 -4.70 8.53 -5.92
C VAL A 72 -5.74 8.75 -7.00
N GLN A 73 -5.33 8.96 -8.25
CA GLN A 73 -6.25 9.12 -9.38
C GLN A 73 -7.09 7.86 -9.58
N GLU A 74 -6.46 6.68 -9.46
CA GLU A 74 -7.16 5.41 -9.51
C GLU A 74 -8.19 5.31 -8.37
N TYR A 75 -7.81 5.70 -7.14
CA TYR A 75 -8.72 5.71 -6.01
C TYR A 75 -9.91 6.63 -6.25
N LEU A 76 -9.72 7.81 -6.85
CA LEU A 76 -10.79 8.78 -7.09
C LEU A 76 -11.80 8.34 -8.17
N GLN A 77 -11.45 7.35 -9.00
CA GLN A 77 -12.37 6.83 -10.02
C GLN A 77 -13.53 6.04 -9.38
N PRO A 78 -14.75 6.11 -9.97
CA PRO A 78 -15.86 5.29 -9.54
C PRO A 78 -15.58 3.81 -9.86
N ARG A 79 -15.94 2.91 -8.94
CA ARG A 79 -15.70 1.48 -9.09
C ARG A 79 -16.98 0.66 -8.99
N GLU A 80 -16.96 -0.47 -9.68
CA GLU A 80 -18.05 -1.43 -9.63
C GLU A 80 -18.03 -2.21 -8.32
N LEU A 81 -19.09 -2.03 -7.54
CA LEU A 81 -19.30 -2.74 -6.29
C LEU A 81 -19.83 -4.15 -6.54
N LYS A 82 -19.24 -5.13 -5.85
CA LYS A 82 -19.73 -6.52 -5.81
C LYS A 82 -20.61 -6.71 -4.59
N CYS A 83 -21.92 -6.51 -4.77
CA CYS A 83 -22.91 -6.61 -3.70
C CYS A 83 -23.15 -8.02 -3.16
N ASP A 84 -22.64 -9.04 -3.85
CA ASP A 84 -22.74 -10.46 -3.47
C ASP A 84 -21.48 -10.97 -2.74
N ALA A 85 -20.56 -10.07 -2.38
CA ALA A 85 -19.31 -10.41 -1.73
C ALA A 85 -19.49 -10.77 -0.24
N GLU A 86 -18.78 -11.80 0.23
CA GLU A 86 -18.77 -12.22 1.65
C GLU A 86 -17.75 -11.45 2.49
N ASP A 87 -16.68 -10.93 1.86
CA ASP A 87 -15.55 -10.26 2.52
C ASP A 87 -15.24 -8.89 1.87
N TYR A 88 -14.63 -7.98 2.64
CA TYR A 88 -14.30 -6.63 2.15
C TYR A 88 -13.33 -6.61 0.96
N GLU A 89 -12.43 -7.60 0.87
CA GLU A 89 -11.50 -7.76 -0.25
C GLU A 89 -12.23 -8.04 -1.57
N THR A 90 -13.27 -8.87 -1.51
CA THR A 90 -14.07 -9.22 -2.68
C THR A 90 -15.15 -8.16 -2.94
N PHE A 91 -15.58 -7.46 -1.89
CA PHE A 91 -16.54 -6.36 -1.97
C PHE A 91 -15.97 -5.14 -2.71
N LEU A 92 -14.74 -4.74 -2.35
CA LEU A 92 -14.05 -3.62 -2.97
C LEU A 92 -12.57 -4.00 -3.26
N PRO A 93 -12.32 -4.65 -4.41
CA PRO A 93 -11.00 -5.15 -4.75
C PRO A 93 -9.99 -4.01 -4.93
N PRO A 94 -8.70 -4.23 -4.61
CA PRO A 94 -7.67 -3.24 -4.82
C PRO A 94 -7.51 -2.93 -6.31
N GLY A 95 -7.06 -1.73 -6.58
CA GLY A 95 -6.77 -1.30 -7.95
C GLY A 95 -5.54 -1.93 -8.56
N GLY A 96 -5.42 -1.82 -9.88
CA GLY A 96 -4.23 -2.25 -10.59
C GLY A 96 -2.99 -1.45 -10.16
N GLU A 97 -3.13 -0.12 -10.00
CA GLU A 97 -2.01 0.73 -9.57
C GLU A 97 -1.68 0.48 -8.09
N LEU A 98 -2.69 0.38 -7.23
CA LEU A 98 -2.49 0.05 -5.82
C LEU A 98 -1.82 -1.32 -5.63
N LEU A 99 -2.28 -2.34 -6.38
CA LEU A 99 -1.73 -3.69 -6.33
C LEU A 99 -0.29 -3.70 -6.86
N SER A 100 -0.02 -3.00 -7.97
CA SER A 100 1.33 -2.89 -8.53
C SER A 100 2.30 -2.22 -7.55
N LEU A 101 1.86 -1.17 -6.86
CA LEU A 101 2.69 -0.50 -5.84
C LEU A 101 2.91 -1.43 -4.64
N ALA A 102 1.86 -2.08 -4.15
CA ALA A 102 1.93 -2.98 -3.01
C ALA A 102 2.85 -4.18 -3.27
N ALA A 103 2.82 -4.76 -4.47
CA ALA A 103 3.70 -5.86 -4.86
C ALA A 103 5.20 -5.49 -4.79
N GLY A 104 5.55 -4.21 -4.96
CA GLY A 104 6.91 -3.72 -4.81
C GLY A 104 7.35 -3.53 -3.34
N LEU A 105 6.43 -3.61 -2.39
CA LEU A 105 6.69 -3.39 -0.96
C LEU A 105 6.84 -4.73 -0.22
N PRO A 106 7.79 -4.85 0.73
CA PRO A 106 8.04 -6.12 1.41
C PRO A 106 6.83 -6.70 2.14
N THR A 107 5.94 -5.84 2.64
CA THR A 107 4.76 -6.27 3.41
C THR A 107 3.72 -6.97 2.53
N TRP A 108 3.60 -6.59 1.25
CA TRP A 108 2.58 -7.11 0.33
C TRP A 108 3.16 -7.84 -0.89
N ASN A 109 4.48 -8.12 -0.89
CA ASN A 109 5.11 -8.98 -1.88
C ASN A 109 4.65 -10.46 -1.73
N ASP A 110 4.11 -10.83 -0.57
CA ASP A 110 3.56 -12.16 -0.35
C ASP A 110 2.08 -12.26 -0.74
N PRO A 111 1.68 -13.29 -1.51
CA PRO A 111 0.31 -13.45 -1.99
C PRO A 111 -0.69 -13.77 -0.88
N ASP A 112 -0.19 -14.18 0.29
CA ASP A 112 -1.00 -14.54 1.45
C ASP A 112 -1.41 -13.32 2.30
N VAL A 113 -0.92 -12.11 1.98
CA VAL A 113 -1.31 -10.89 2.69
C VAL A 113 -2.49 -10.27 1.95
N PRO A 114 -3.70 -10.29 2.55
CA PRO A 114 -4.85 -9.72 1.90
C PRO A 114 -4.67 -8.20 1.72
N LEU A 115 -5.01 -7.72 0.53
CA LEU A 115 -4.98 -6.31 0.19
C LEU A 115 -6.37 -5.88 -0.26
N SER A 116 -6.96 -4.95 0.48
CA SER A 116 -8.21 -4.29 0.10
C SER A 116 -7.96 -2.84 -0.34
N GLU A 117 -8.93 -2.22 -1.01
CA GLU A 117 -8.83 -0.78 -1.31
C GLU A 117 -8.76 0.08 -0.03
N TYR A 118 -9.27 -0.40 1.10
CA TYR A 118 -9.18 0.29 2.39
C TYR A 118 -7.76 0.40 2.94
N ASP A 119 -6.87 -0.48 2.51
CA ASP A 119 -5.46 -0.48 2.91
C ASP A 119 -4.61 0.53 2.14
N ILE A 120 -5.19 1.32 1.22
CA ILE A 120 -4.49 2.37 0.45
C ILE A 120 -3.63 3.28 1.32
N SER A 121 -4.16 3.71 2.46
CA SER A 121 -3.44 4.60 3.38
C SER A 121 -2.19 3.95 3.96
N ARG A 122 -2.27 2.65 4.26
CA ARG A 122 -1.14 1.87 4.78
C ARG A 122 -0.08 1.67 3.71
N VAL A 123 -0.49 1.31 2.49
CA VAL A 123 0.43 1.13 1.35
C VAL A 123 1.18 2.43 1.06
N LEU A 124 0.48 3.57 0.98
CA LEU A 124 1.11 4.85 0.71
C LEU A 124 2.07 5.30 1.83
N LEU A 125 1.73 5.02 3.10
CA LEU A 125 2.61 5.31 4.23
C LEU A 125 3.87 4.44 4.22
N GLU A 126 3.75 3.16 3.92
CA GLU A 126 4.91 2.28 3.74
C GLU A 126 5.76 2.71 2.55
N TYR A 127 5.15 3.11 1.43
CA TYR A 127 5.88 3.65 0.29
C TYR A 127 6.65 4.92 0.64
N LEU A 128 6.06 5.86 1.37
CA LEU A 128 6.77 7.03 1.91
C LEU A 128 7.90 6.62 2.85
N ARG A 129 7.66 5.65 3.75
CA ARG A 129 8.70 5.17 4.66
C ARG A 129 9.91 4.69 3.87
N VAL A 130 9.72 3.86 2.86
CA VAL A 130 10.82 3.35 2.04
C VAL A 130 11.52 4.47 1.27
N TYR A 131 10.76 5.40 0.70
CA TYR A 131 11.31 6.54 0.00
C TYR A 131 12.18 7.43 0.92
N GLU A 132 11.69 7.77 2.11
CA GLU A 132 12.45 8.53 3.11
C GLU A 132 13.73 7.79 3.52
N CYS A 133 13.67 6.46 3.64
CA CYS A 133 14.84 5.67 3.95
C CYS A 133 15.89 5.69 2.84
N ALA A 134 15.46 5.56 1.58
CA ALA A 134 16.36 5.65 0.43
C ALA A 134 17.06 7.03 0.40
N LEU A 135 16.32 8.11 0.67
CA LEU A 135 16.88 9.46 0.76
C LEU A 135 17.89 9.60 1.92
N MET A 136 17.57 9.06 3.10
CA MET A 136 18.48 9.12 4.26
C MET A 136 19.76 8.32 4.03
N GLU A 137 19.65 7.15 3.40
CA GLU A 137 20.81 6.33 3.09
C GLU A 137 21.70 6.99 2.03
N PHE A 138 21.10 7.56 0.99
CA PHE A 138 21.84 8.31 -0.02
C PHE A 138 22.55 9.53 0.59
N ASP A 139 21.92 10.23 1.56
CA ASP A 139 22.53 11.35 2.27
C ASP A 139 23.76 10.92 3.10
N GLU A 140 23.70 9.76 3.77
CA GLU A 140 24.83 9.21 4.54
C GLU A 140 26.02 8.85 3.63
N TYR A 141 25.73 8.32 2.43
CA TYR A 141 26.74 7.91 1.45
C TYR A 141 26.91 8.89 0.27
N LEU A 142 26.53 10.15 0.47
CA LEU A 142 26.36 11.15 -0.60
C LEU A 142 27.58 11.29 -1.51
N VAL A 143 28.79 11.33 -0.94
CA VAL A 143 30.03 11.46 -1.73
C VAL A 143 30.30 10.22 -2.60
N TYR A 144 30.08 9.03 -2.03
CA TYR A 144 30.31 7.77 -2.72
C TYR A 144 29.27 7.58 -3.82
N ASP A 145 27.99 7.77 -3.51
CA ASP A 145 26.89 7.56 -4.44
C ASP A 145 26.89 8.57 -5.58
N THR A 146 27.16 9.85 -5.29
CA THR A 146 27.34 10.89 -6.32
C THR A 146 28.46 10.50 -7.28
N ALA A 147 29.58 9.98 -6.78
CA ALA A 147 30.67 9.54 -7.64
C ALA A 147 30.25 8.35 -8.51
N VAL A 148 29.63 7.32 -7.92
CA VAL A 148 29.19 6.11 -8.62
C VAL A 148 28.16 6.43 -9.72
N GLU A 149 27.11 7.20 -9.42
CA GLU A 149 26.12 7.64 -10.41
C GLU A 149 26.76 8.41 -11.56
N GLN A 150 27.70 9.29 -11.23
CA GLN A 150 28.28 10.16 -12.24
C GLN A 150 29.30 9.43 -13.13
N PHE A 151 29.95 8.38 -12.62
CA PHE A 151 30.75 7.46 -13.44
C PHE A 151 29.90 6.48 -14.26
N SER A 152 28.66 6.21 -13.86
CA SER A 152 27.76 5.36 -14.63
C SER A 152 27.10 6.09 -15.81
N LYS A 153 27.03 7.43 -15.78
CA LYS A 153 26.52 8.25 -16.89
C LYS A 153 27.40 8.13 -18.16
N PRO A 154 26.82 7.87 -19.34
CA PRO A 154 27.59 7.66 -20.56
C PRO A 154 28.36 8.92 -20.99
N GLY A 155 29.66 8.79 -21.24
CA GLY A 155 30.52 9.87 -21.76
C GLY A 155 31.41 10.56 -20.72
N ILE A 156 31.30 10.22 -19.44
CA ILE A 156 32.14 10.78 -18.37
C ILE A 156 33.29 9.82 -18.07
N THR A 157 34.50 10.14 -18.55
CA THR A 157 35.71 9.32 -18.30
C THR A 157 36.65 9.92 -17.26
N LYS A 158 36.53 11.22 -16.97
CA LYS A 158 37.33 11.92 -15.96
C LYS A 158 36.48 12.98 -15.29
N MET A 159 36.36 12.88 -13.97
CA MET A 159 35.69 13.87 -13.14
C MET A 159 36.73 14.66 -12.35
N PHE A 160 36.67 15.99 -12.44
CA PHE A 160 37.44 16.86 -11.58
C PHE A 160 36.73 17.03 -10.23
N PHE A 161 37.51 17.16 -9.15
CA PHE A 161 36.98 17.31 -7.80
C PHE A 161 36.00 18.50 -7.66
N SER A 162 36.24 19.58 -8.42
CA SER A 162 35.33 20.74 -8.45
C SER A 162 33.95 20.41 -9.02
N GLY A 163 33.89 19.60 -10.09
CA GLY A 163 32.61 19.17 -10.69
C GLY A 163 31.87 18.17 -9.80
N LEU A 164 32.60 17.29 -9.10
CA LEU A 164 32.00 16.40 -8.11
C LEU A 164 31.40 17.18 -6.94
N MET A 165 32.06 18.27 -6.51
CA MET A 165 31.57 19.12 -5.41
C MET A 165 30.29 19.89 -5.77
N GLU A 166 30.19 20.40 -7.00
CA GLU A 166 28.95 21.04 -7.49
C GLU A 166 27.79 20.04 -7.53
N GLN A 167 28.04 18.86 -8.12
CA GLN A 167 27.09 17.75 -8.19
C GLN A 167 26.65 17.23 -6.81
N PHE A 168 27.55 17.27 -5.84
CA PHE A 168 27.27 16.95 -4.44
C PHE A 168 26.31 17.95 -3.79
N LEU A 169 26.53 19.25 -4.01
CA LEU A 169 25.68 20.31 -3.45
C LEU A 169 24.27 20.27 -4.05
N ASP A 170 24.17 20.05 -5.37
CA ASP A 170 22.89 19.94 -6.07
C ASP A 170 22.07 18.77 -5.53
N ARG A 171 22.68 17.58 -5.39
CA ARG A 171 22.01 16.40 -4.84
C ARG A 171 21.60 16.58 -3.39
N SER A 172 22.46 17.18 -2.57
CA SER A 172 22.11 17.50 -1.18
C SER A 172 20.91 18.45 -1.09
N ALA A 173 20.81 19.43 -2.00
CA ALA A 173 19.67 20.33 -2.07
C ALA A 173 18.37 19.57 -2.39
N ILE A 174 18.40 18.68 -3.41
CA ILE A 174 17.26 17.83 -3.78
C ILE A 174 16.79 16.98 -2.60
N ILE A 175 17.71 16.27 -1.93
CA ILE A 175 17.38 15.40 -0.79
C ILE A 175 16.74 16.21 0.35
N ASN A 176 17.31 17.36 0.69
CA ASN A 176 16.78 18.20 1.75
C ASN A 176 15.38 18.77 1.42
N GLU A 177 15.16 19.15 0.17
CA GLU A 177 13.85 19.59 -0.31
C GLU A 177 12.82 18.46 -0.23
N GLU A 178 13.13 17.29 -0.78
CA GLU A 178 12.19 16.17 -0.82
C GLU A 178 11.82 15.62 0.56
N ARG A 179 12.76 15.60 1.51
CA ARG A 179 12.48 15.19 2.90
C ARG A 179 11.40 16.06 3.56
N VAL A 180 11.28 17.33 3.15
CA VAL A 180 10.24 18.23 3.66
C VAL A 180 8.97 18.14 2.83
N VAL A 181 9.10 18.05 1.50
CA VAL A 181 7.97 18.05 0.57
C VAL A 181 7.18 16.75 0.63
N ALA A 182 7.82 15.59 0.47
CA ALA A 182 7.14 14.29 0.34
C ALA A 182 6.19 13.97 1.50
N ARG A 183 6.62 14.24 2.74
CA ARG A 183 5.79 14.01 3.93
C ARG A 183 4.56 14.92 3.97
N VAL A 184 4.74 16.20 3.61
CA VAL A 184 3.65 17.19 3.63
C VAL A 184 2.67 16.93 2.50
N THR A 185 3.15 16.58 1.30
CA THR A 185 2.28 16.26 0.16
C THR A 185 1.48 15.00 0.45
N LEU A 186 2.11 13.91 0.92
CA LEU A 186 1.39 12.69 1.25
C LEU A 186 0.37 12.92 2.37
N HIS A 187 0.71 13.68 3.41
CA HIS A 187 -0.25 13.98 4.48
C HIS A 187 -1.51 14.68 3.94
N ARG A 188 -1.36 15.62 2.99
CA ARG A 188 -2.51 16.28 2.35
C ARG A 188 -3.37 15.28 1.55
N VAL A 189 -2.72 14.40 0.79
CA VAL A 189 -3.37 13.32 0.03
C VAL A 189 -4.13 12.38 0.97
N LEU A 190 -3.50 11.89 2.04
CA LEU A 190 -4.14 11.02 3.02
C LEU A 190 -5.29 11.69 3.75
N THR A 191 -5.20 13.00 4.00
CA THR A 191 -6.31 13.77 4.57
C THR A 191 -7.50 13.82 3.61
N LEU A 192 -7.23 13.99 2.31
CA LEU A 192 -8.26 13.98 1.26
C LEU A 192 -8.91 12.59 1.16
N ILE A 193 -8.10 11.54 1.05
CA ILE A 193 -8.57 10.14 1.02
C ILE A 193 -9.34 9.81 2.30
N GLY A 194 -8.88 10.23 3.48
CA GLY A 194 -9.58 10.00 4.74
C GLY A 194 -10.95 10.68 4.81
N ASN A 195 -11.10 11.85 4.21
CA ASN A 195 -12.38 12.57 4.16
C ASN A 195 -13.37 11.91 3.19
N PHE A 196 -12.95 11.51 1.99
CA PHE A 196 -13.82 10.83 1.02
C PHE A 196 -14.06 9.36 1.38
N GLY A 197 -13.01 8.66 1.80
CA GLY A 197 -13.02 7.24 2.08
C GLY A 197 -13.85 6.83 3.29
N ARG A 198 -14.07 7.74 4.24
CA ARG A 198 -14.93 7.45 5.41
C ARG A 198 -16.38 7.16 5.04
N LEU A 199 -16.89 7.78 3.98
CA LEU A 199 -18.29 7.61 3.55
C LEU A 199 -18.44 6.56 2.45
N ARG A 200 -17.35 6.17 1.79
CA ARG A 200 -17.38 5.18 0.71
C ARG A 200 -17.99 3.82 1.08
N PRO A 201 -17.64 3.17 2.21
CA PRO A 201 -18.30 1.92 2.57
C PRO A 201 -19.81 2.07 2.74
N LEU A 202 -20.24 3.18 3.37
CA LEU A 202 -21.65 3.47 3.60
C LEU A 202 -22.38 3.72 2.27
N GLU A 203 -21.78 4.51 1.37
CA GLU A 203 -22.31 4.73 0.03
C GLU A 203 -22.43 3.42 -0.74
N ALA A 204 -21.43 2.54 -0.62
CA ALA A 204 -21.43 1.24 -1.27
C ALA A 204 -22.52 0.30 -0.75
N GLU A 205 -22.71 0.22 0.57
CA GLU A 205 -23.81 -0.54 1.17
C GLU A 205 -25.18 0.03 0.77
N LEU A 206 -25.33 1.35 0.71
CA LEU A 206 -26.56 2.00 0.27
C LEU A 206 -26.86 1.69 -1.21
N GLU A 207 -25.85 1.66 -2.08
CA GLU A 207 -26.04 1.26 -3.47
C GLU A 207 -26.48 -0.21 -3.59
N CYS A 208 -25.86 -1.11 -2.83
CA CYS A 208 -26.23 -2.52 -2.82
C CYS A 208 -27.64 -2.75 -2.26
N THR A 209 -28.02 -2.07 -1.18
CA THR A 209 -29.39 -2.14 -0.65
C THR A 209 -30.41 -1.54 -1.61
N GLN A 210 -30.05 -0.50 -2.35
CA GLN A 210 -30.90 0.05 -3.41
C GLN A 210 -31.09 -0.98 -4.54
N ARG A 211 -30.03 -1.65 -5.01
CA ARG A 211 -30.13 -2.73 -6.01
C ARG A 211 -31.02 -3.87 -5.52
N LEU A 212 -30.80 -4.34 -4.28
CA LEU A 212 -31.63 -5.36 -3.65
C LEU A 212 -33.11 -4.94 -3.59
N SER A 213 -33.39 -3.67 -3.28
CA SER A 213 -34.76 -3.15 -3.23
C SER A 213 -35.46 -3.18 -4.60
N LEU A 214 -34.71 -2.98 -5.68
CA LEU A 214 -35.22 -3.10 -7.06
C LEU A 214 -35.47 -4.56 -7.41
N ASP A 215 -34.59 -5.47 -7.02
CA ASP A 215 -34.76 -6.91 -7.24
C ASP A 215 -35.97 -7.47 -6.50
N ILE A 216 -36.20 -7.06 -5.25
CA ILE A 216 -37.42 -7.42 -4.49
C ILE A 216 -38.68 -6.93 -5.21
N ARG A 217 -38.66 -5.73 -5.80
CA ARG A 217 -39.79 -5.21 -6.58
C ARG A 217 -40.02 -6.02 -7.85
N ASN A 218 -38.95 -6.38 -8.55
CA ASN A 218 -39.04 -7.20 -9.76
C ASN A 218 -39.56 -8.60 -9.45
N ILE A 219 -39.08 -9.24 -8.38
CA ILE A 219 -39.54 -10.56 -7.93
C ILE A 219 -41.00 -10.49 -7.46
N SER A 220 -41.39 -9.46 -6.71
CA SER A 220 -42.78 -9.29 -6.27
C SER A 220 -43.73 -9.04 -7.44
N ALA A 221 -43.30 -8.31 -8.48
CA ALA A 221 -44.06 -8.16 -9.71
C ALA A 221 -44.20 -9.50 -10.47
N LEU A 222 -43.09 -10.23 -10.63
CA LEU A 222 -43.10 -11.55 -11.30
C LEU A 222 -43.95 -12.58 -10.55
N THR A 223 -43.87 -12.60 -9.23
CA THR A 223 -44.70 -13.48 -8.39
C THR A 223 -46.18 -13.09 -8.46
N ALA A 224 -46.51 -11.79 -8.53
CA ALA A 224 -47.87 -11.33 -8.76
C ALA A 224 -48.40 -11.77 -10.13
N GLU A 225 -47.63 -11.60 -11.21
CA GLU A 225 -48.01 -12.03 -12.56
C GLU A 225 -48.18 -13.56 -12.65
N THR A 226 -47.23 -14.33 -12.11
CA THR A 226 -47.35 -15.80 -12.08
C THR A 226 -48.54 -16.26 -11.24
N SER A 227 -48.85 -15.59 -10.12
CA SER A 227 -50.02 -15.90 -9.31
C SER A 227 -51.35 -15.61 -10.04
N SER A 228 -51.36 -14.64 -10.96
CA SER A 228 -52.52 -14.33 -11.79
C SER A 228 -52.76 -15.36 -12.90
N CYS A 229 -51.69 -16.02 -13.36
CA CYS A 229 -51.72 -17.08 -14.38
C CYS A 229 -51.96 -18.49 -13.81
N LEU A 230 -51.83 -18.68 -12.49
CA LEU A 230 -52.17 -19.95 -11.86
C LEU A 230 -53.69 -20.19 -11.93
N PRO A 231 -54.15 -21.37 -12.39
CA PRO A 231 -55.57 -21.66 -12.43
C PRO A 231 -56.13 -21.56 -11.01
N ARG A 232 -57.13 -20.69 -10.82
CA ARG A 232 -57.87 -20.63 -9.56
C ARG A 232 -58.33 -22.06 -9.25
N ILE A 233 -58.03 -22.54 -8.03
CA ILE A 233 -58.40 -23.88 -7.54
C ILE A 233 -59.90 -24.21 -7.77
N TRP A 234 -60.75 -23.19 -7.90
CA TRP A 234 -62.17 -23.32 -8.22
C TRP A 234 -62.49 -23.73 -9.67
N ASN A 235 -61.60 -23.47 -10.64
CA ASN A 235 -61.73 -23.88 -12.04
C ASN A 235 -61.22 -25.31 -12.31
N ALA A 236 -60.51 -25.94 -11.36
CA ALA A 236 -60.03 -27.31 -11.51
C ALA A 236 -61.14 -28.37 -11.42
N LYS A 237 -62.34 -28.00 -10.95
CA LYS A 237 -63.48 -28.94 -10.81
C LYS A 237 -64.30 -29.15 -12.09
N ASP A 238 -64.23 -28.25 -13.08
CA ASP A 238 -65.09 -28.34 -14.28
C ASP A 238 -64.51 -29.22 -15.40
N VAL A 239 -63.22 -29.59 -15.36
CA VAL A 239 -62.59 -30.38 -16.44
C VAL A 239 -62.95 -31.88 -16.37
N LEU A 240 -63.55 -32.35 -15.26
CA LEU A 240 -63.96 -33.76 -15.10
C LEU A 240 -65.43 -34.04 -15.44
N ARG A 241 -66.18 -33.06 -15.97
CA ARG A 241 -67.64 -33.19 -16.15
C ARG A 241 -68.10 -33.69 -17.53
N ASP A 242 -67.19 -33.98 -18.45
CA ASP A 242 -67.53 -34.34 -19.85
C ASP A 242 -67.07 -35.73 -20.32
N TYR A 243 -66.90 -36.70 -19.42
CA TYR A 243 -66.88 -38.12 -19.80
C TYR A 243 -68.25 -38.75 -19.54
N LYS A 244 -69.19 -38.56 -20.47
CA LYS A 244 -70.35 -39.43 -20.62
C LYS A 244 -70.28 -40.07 -22.00
N GLU A 245 -69.59 -41.21 -22.07
CA GLU A 245 -69.61 -42.09 -23.24
C GLU A 245 -70.99 -42.78 -23.30
N GLU A 246 -71.55 -42.84 -24.52
CA GLU A 246 -72.73 -43.65 -24.89
C GLU A 246 -72.45 -45.15 -24.81
#